data_AF-A0AAD5XQX4-F1
#
_entry.id   AF-A0AAD5XQX4-F1
#
_cell.length_a   1.000
_cell.length_b   1.000
_cell.length_c   1.000
_cell.angle_alpha   90.00
_cell.angle_beta   90.00
_cell.angle_gamma   90.00
#
_symmetry.space_group_name_H-M   'P 1'
#
loop_
_entity.id
_entity.type
_entity.pdbx_description
1 polymer ?
#
loop_
_entity_poly.entity_id
_entity_poly.type
_entity_poly.pdbx_seq_one_letter_code
_entity_poly.pdbx_strand_id
1 'polypeptide(L)'
;MVAGAAIRGPAAIGAPAFRYGFQQVNHLFQNLVEKDAGYFPPPCEFAAIVNAAIEFCRGGGGGGGRPGGPGGPGGPPPAPTPAQKGTVSAQALKVATTILGGLKDSSGKQVYIQYQFAAQFVDGATPFHSTTQTWKLSISSLAGEWITRFLQHYNSTLASLDGVTLDTLKQWMILGTKM
;
A
#
# COMPACT_ATOMS: atom_id res chain seq x y z
N MET A 1 -38.30 19.30 11.51
CA MET A 1 -36.99 19.47 12.18
C MET A 1 -36.69 18.18 12.94
N VAL A 2 -35.79 17.34 12.42
CA VAL A 2 -35.27 16.21 13.18
C VAL A 2 -34.16 16.76 14.07
N ALA A 3 -34.38 16.75 15.39
CA ALA A 3 -33.36 17.13 16.35
C ALA A 3 -32.14 16.22 16.18
N GLY A 4 -30.99 16.80 15.83
CA GLY A 4 -29.74 16.08 15.70
C GLY A 4 -29.36 15.46 17.05
N ALA A 5 -29.30 14.14 17.11
CA ALA A 5 -28.80 13.43 18.28
C ALA A 5 -27.33 13.82 18.49
N ALA A 6 -27.05 14.56 19.56
CA ALA A 6 -25.68 14.83 19.97
C ALA A 6 -25.06 13.51 20.46
N ILE A 7 -23.94 13.11 19.85
CA ILE A 7 -23.12 11.98 20.34
C ILE A 7 -22.54 12.41 21.70
N ARG A 8 -23.03 11.82 22.79
CA ARG A 8 -22.65 12.18 24.19
C ARG A 8 -21.97 11.02 24.94
N GLY A 9 -21.17 10.22 24.25
CA GLY A 9 -20.33 9.18 24.85
C GLY A 9 -18.85 9.39 24.52
N PRO A 10 -17.92 8.73 25.24
CA PRO A 10 -16.51 8.71 24.85
C PRO A 10 -16.36 8.17 23.42
N ALA A 11 -15.56 8.85 22.61
CA ALA A 11 -15.35 8.46 21.21
C ALA A 11 -14.36 7.29 21.12
N ALA A 12 -14.81 6.16 20.58
CA ALA A 12 -13.93 5.08 20.11
C ALA A 12 -13.73 5.25 18.60
N ILE A 13 -12.50 5.54 18.18
CA ILE A 13 -12.17 5.77 16.77
C ILE A 13 -11.13 4.72 16.34
N GLY A 14 -11.60 3.64 15.73
CA GLY A 14 -10.74 2.57 15.20
C GLY A 14 -10.14 2.95 13.86
N ALA A 15 -8.83 2.74 13.70
CA ALA A 15 -8.05 3.01 12.47
C ALA A 15 -8.45 4.31 11.73
N PRO A 16 -8.39 5.48 12.41
CA PRO A 16 -8.85 6.72 11.82
C PRO A 16 -8.00 7.17 10.64
N ALA A 17 -8.65 7.38 9.49
CA ALA A 17 -8.08 8.02 8.33
C ALA A 17 -8.04 9.57 8.48
N PHE A 18 -7.48 10.09 9.58
CA PHE A 18 -7.41 11.55 9.81
C PHE A 18 -6.67 12.31 8.72
N ARG A 19 -5.80 11.61 7.97
CA ARG A 19 -5.12 12.12 6.78
C ARG A 19 -5.62 11.44 5.51
N TYR A 20 -6.93 11.36 5.33
CA TYR A 20 -7.57 10.61 4.24
C TYR A 20 -6.95 10.91 2.87
N GLY A 21 -6.78 12.20 2.52
CA GLY A 21 -6.17 12.57 1.23
C GLY A 21 -4.73 12.11 1.05
N PHE A 22 -3.96 11.97 2.15
CA PHE A 22 -2.64 11.35 2.08
C PHE A 22 -2.76 9.83 1.92
N GLN A 23 -3.64 9.19 2.69
CA GLN A 23 -3.84 7.74 2.62
C GLN A 23 -4.23 7.30 1.21
N GLN A 24 -5.15 8.01 0.56
CA GLN A 24 -5.57 7.70 -0.81
C GLN A 24 -4.39 7.73 -1.78
N VAL A 25 -3.57 8.78 -1.75
CA VAL A 25 -2.39 8.88 -2.62
C VAL A 25 -1.31 7.86 -2.23
N ASN A 26 -1.17 7.52 -0.95
CA ASN A 26 -0.17 6.56 -0.47
C ASN A 26 -0.41 5.14 -1.01
N HIS A 27 -1.64 4.79 -1.40
CA HIS A 27 -1.92 3.54 -2.10
C HIS A 27 -1.21 3.41 -3.46
N LEU A 28 -0.68 4.50 -4.06
CA LEU A 28 0.20 4.42 -5.24
C LEU A 28 1.69 4.27 -4.91
N PHE A 29 2.09 4.41 -3.65
CA PHE A 29 3.52 4.42 -3.34
C PHE A 29 4.17 3.07 -3.64
N GLN A 30 3.51 1.96 -3.28
CA GLN A 30 4.01 0.61 -3.59
C GLN A 30 4.09 0.40 -5.11
N ASN A 31 3.04 0.78 -5.84
CA ASN A 31 2.98 0.75 -7.30
C ASN A 31 4.12 1.52 -7.97
N LEU A 32 4.44 2.72 -7.48
CA LEU A 32 5.52 3.54 -8.02
C LEU A 32 6.89 2.92 -7.74
N VAL A 33 7.12 2.39 -6.53
CA VAL A 33 8.38 1.72 -6.19
C VAL A 33 8.63 0.50 -7.07
N GLU A 34 7.61 -0.32 -7.32
CA GLU A 34 7.71 -1.49 -8.21
C GLU A 34 8.03 -1.08 -9.66
N LYS A 35 7.32 -0.06 -10.15
CA LYS A 35 7.58 0.50 -11.48
C LYS A 35 9.00 1.03 -11.61
N ASP A 36 9.45 1.85 -10.65
CA ASP A 36 10.78 2.47 -10.67
C ASP A 36 11.89 1.42 -10.55
N ALA A 37 11.63 0.32 -9.82
CA ALA A 37 12.54 -0.82 -9.75
C ALA A 37 12.48 -1.71 -10.99
N GLY A 38 11.47 -1.57 -11.86
CA GLY A 38 11.19 -2.46 -12.98
C GLY A 38 10.95 -3.90 -12.54
N TYR A 39 10.50 -4.11 -11.29
CA TYR A 39 10.38 -5.41 -10.68
C TYR A 39 9.09 -5.48 -9.87
N PHE A 40 8.27 -6.48 -10.21
CA PHE A 40 6.94 -6.73 -9.66
C PHE A 40 7.00 -8.03 -8.86
N PRO A 41 7.22 -7.96 -7.53
CA PRO A 41 7.49 -9.15 -6.73
C PRO A 41 6.27 -10.07 -6.73
N PRO A 42 6.47 -11.39 -6.90
CA PRO A 42 5.37 -12.34 -6.80
C PRO A 42 4.86 -12.40 -5.35
N PRO A 43 3.56 -12.69 -5.12
CA PRO A 43 2.97 -12.76 -3.79
C PRO A 43 3.71 -13.64 -2.79
N CYS A 44 4.31 -14.76 -3.21
CA CYS A 44 5.09 -15.63 -2.33
C CYS A 44 6.41 -15.01 -1.86
N GLU A 45 7.06 -14.16 -2.65
CA GLU A 45 8.26 -13.43 -2.21
C GLU A 45 7.90 -12.36 -1.17
N PHE A 46 6.83 -11.59 -1.40
CA PHE A 46 6.33 -10.65 -0.38
C PHE A 46 5.86 -11.36 0.89
N ALA A 47 5.18 -12.50 0.77
CA ALA A 47 4.76 -13.28 1.93
C ALA A 47 5.96 -13.82 2.73
N ALA A 48 7.03 -14.27 2.06
CA ALA A 48 8.25 -14.70 2.72
C ALA A 48 8.90 -13.55 3.52
N ILE A 49 8.93 -12.32 2.97
CA ILE A 49 9.43 -11.13 3.68
C ILE A 49 8.57 -10.81 4.90
N VAL A 50 7.23 -10.83 4.77
CA VAL A 50 6.31 -10.58 5.88
C VAL A 50 6.49 -11.63 6.98
N ASN A 51 6.60 -12.91 6.62
CA ASN A 51 6.80 -13.99 7.58
C ASN A 51 8.14 -13.87 8.31
N ALA A 52 9.22 -13.55 7.60
CA ALA A 52 10.52 -13.30 8.22
C ALA A 52 10.45 -12.12 9.23
N ALA A 53 9.72 -11.05 8.90
CA ALA A 53 9.50 -9.94 9.83
C ALA A 53 8.69 -10.37 11.06
N ILE A 54 7.64 -11.18 10.89
CA ILE A 54 6.85 -11.74 12.00
C ILE A 54 7.72 -12.61 12.91
N GLU A 55 8.52 -13.51 12.33
CA GLU A 55 9.42 -14.39 13.08
C GLU A 55 10.45 -13.60 13.88
N PHE A 56 11.04 -12.57 13.28
CA PHE A 56 11.95 -11.65 13.98
C PHE A 56 11.27 -10.97 15.17
N CYS A 57 10.07 -10.42 14.97
CA CYS A 57 9.32 -9.75 16.05
C CYS A 57 8.83 -10.72 17.14
N ARG A 58 8.63 -12.01 16.83
CA ARG A 58 8.28 -13.04 17.81
C ARG A 58 9.44 -13.39 18.76
N GLY A 59 10.69 -13.02 18.43
CA GLY A 59 11.90 -13.45 19.13
C GLY A 59 12.72 -12.37 19.83
N GLY A 60 12.21 -11.15 20.04
CA GLY A 60 13.00 -10.09 20.69
C GLY A 60 12.15 -8.96 21.29
N GLY A 61 11.68 -9.15 22.51
CA GLY A 61 10.98 -8.12 23.30
C GLY A 61 9.55 -8.53 23.65
N GLY A 62 9.36 -8.96 24.90
CA GLY A 62 8.07 -9.42 25.43
C GLY A 62 6.93 -8.43 25.15
N GLY A 63 5.94 -8.88 24.40
CA GLY A 63 4.79 -8.08 24.01
C GLY A 63 3.77 -8.82 23.14
N GLY A 64 3.25 -9.96 23.63
CA GLY A 64 1.87 -10.39 23.35
C GLY A 64 1.44 -10.63 21.89
N GLY A 65 2.30 -11.12 20.99
CA GLY A 65 1.86 -11.58 19.67
C GLY A 65 0.98 -12.84 19.79
N ARG A 66 -0.35 -12.67 19.80
CA ARG A 66 -1.30 -13.79 19.83
C ARG A 66 -1.11 -14.71 18.61
N PRO A 67 -1.01 -16.04 18.80
CA PRO A 67 -1.11 -16.99 17.72
C PRO A 67 -2.59 -17.14 17.33
N GLY A 68 -2.94 -16.78 16.09
CA GLY A 68 -4.25 -17.09 15.52
C GLY A 68 -4.95 -15.89 14.88
N GLY A 69 -4.93 -15.86 13.55
CA GLY A 69 -5.80 -15.07 12.70
C GLY A 69 -5.56 -15.45 11.24
N PRO A 70 -6.44 -16.24 10.59
CA PRO A 70 -6.39 -16.41 9.14
C PRO A 70 -6.59 -15.03 8.49
N GLY A 71 -6.09 -14.88 7.27
CA GLY A 71 -5.96 -13.62 6.53
C GLY A 71 -7.01 -12.55 6.84
N GLY A 72 -6.53 -11.31 6.95
CA GLY A 72 -7.40 -10.14 7.09
C GLY A 72 -8.56 -10.19 6.08
N PRO A 73 -9.80 -9.91 6.50
CA PRO A 73 -10.96 -10.03 5.63
C PRO A 73 -10.99 -8.86 4.65
N GLY A 74 -11.05 -9.15 3.35
CA GLY A 74 -11.46 -8.14 2.36
C GLY A 74 -10.90 -8.29 0.95
N GLY A 75 -9.83 -9.06 0.74
CA GLY A 75 -9.32 -9.30 -0.62
C GLY A 75 -10.13 -10.38 -1.33
N PRO A 76 -10.54 -10.20 -2.60
CA PRO A 76 -11.00 -11.33 -3.41
C PRO A 76 -9.94 -12.43 -3.41
N PRO A 77 -10.34 -13.72 -3.45
CA PRO A 77 -9.39 -14.81 -3.55
C PRO A 77 -8.45 -14.55 -4.74
N PRO A 78 -7.13 -14.64 -4.56
CA PRO A 78 -6.22 -14.42 -5.67
C PRO A 78 -6.57 -15.39 -6.79
N ALA A 79 -6.55 -14.89 -8.03
CA ALA A 79 -6.68 -15.74 -9.22
C ALA A 79 -5.66 -16.89 -9.12
N PRO A 80 -5.93 -18.08 -9.70
CA PRO A 80 -4.99 -19.19 -9.65
C PRO A 80 -3.67 -18.77 -10.30
N THR A 81 -2.65 -18.54 -9.48
CA THR A 81 -1.29 -18.21 -9.91
C THR A 81 -0.45 -19.49 -9.99
N PRO A 82 0.52 -19.60 -10.91
CA PRO A 82 1.44 -20.73 -10.94
C PRO A 82 2.19 -20.90 -9.61
N ALA A 83 2.74 -22.10 -9.36
CA ALA A 83 3.60 -22.34 -8.21
C ALA A 83 4.79 -21.38 -8.22
N GLN A 84 5.00 -20.67 -7.11
CA GLN A 84 6.05 -19.65 -6.96
C GLN A 84 7.13 -20.17 -6.01
N LYS A 85 8.38 -19.76 -6.22
CA LYS A 85 9.45 -20.04 -5.25
C LYS A 85 9.40 -18.98 -4.16
N GLY A 86 9.36 -19.39 -2.89
CA GLY A 86 9.36 -18.48 -1.73
C GLY A 86 10.75 -17.94 -1.36
N THR A 87 11.73 -17.99 -2.27
CA THR A 87 13.07 -17.48 -2.01
C THR A 87 13.09 -15.98 -2.27
N VAL A 88 13.37 -15.18 -1.23
CA VAL A 88 13.44 -13.72 -1.35
C VAL A 88 14.62 -13.32 -2.23
N SER A 89 14.35 -12.68 -3.36
CA SER A 89 15.37 -12.12 -4.23
C SER A 89 15.96 -10.82 -3.67
N ALA A 90 17.16 -10.43 -4.11
CA ALA A 90 17.76 -9.15 -3.74
C ALA A 90 16.91 -7.95 -4.22
N GLN A 91 16.25 -8.10 -5.37
CA GLN A 91 15.31 -7.12 -5.92
C GLN A 91 14.05 -6.99 -5.07
N ALA A 92 13.47 -8.12 -4.64
CA ALA A 92 12.32 -8.09 -3.72
C ALA A 92 12.69 -7.44 -2.39
N LEU A 93 13.88 -7.72 -1.85
CA LEU A 93 14.37 -7.05 -0.64
C LEU A 93 14.54 -5.54 -0.86
N LYS A 94 15.08 -5.11 -2.01
CA LYS A 94 15.20 -3.69 -2.35
C LYS A 94 13.85 -2.99 -2.44
N VAL A 95 12.86 -3.60 -3.11
CA VAL A 95 11.49 -3.07 -3.20
C VAL A 95 10.85 -2.99 -1.82
N ALA A 96 10.86 -4.08 -1.05
CA ALA A 96 10.24 -4.13 0.27
C ALA A 96 10.88 -3.15 1.27
N THR A 97 12.22 -3.05 1.30
CA THR A 97 12.90 -2.08 2.18
C THR A 97 12.61 -0.64 1.79
N THR A 98 12.46 -0.34 0.50
CA THR A 98 12.05 0.99 0.03
C THR A 98 10.63 1.32 0.49
N ILE A 99 9.68 0.39 0.35
CA ILE A 99 8.29 0.57 0.80
C ILE A 99 8.25 0.78 2.32
N LEU A 100 8.98 -0.04 3.09
CA LEU A 100 9.05 0.06 4.55
C LEU A 100 9.78 1.32 5.04
N GLY A 101 10.62 1.93 4.20
CA GLY A 101 11.19 3.26 4.44
C GLY A 101 10.18 4.41 4.31
N GLY A 102 9.00 4.13 3.76
CA GLY A 102 7.92 5.08 3.54
C GLY A 102 8.21 6.10 2.42
N LEU A 103 7.18 6.85 2.04
CA LEU A 103 7.28 7.86 0.99
C LEU A 103 8.19 9.01 1.43
N LYS A 104 9.29 9.21 0.71
CA LYS A 104 10.22 10.35 0.84
C LYS A 104 10.22 11.16 -0.45
N ASP A 105 10.47 12.46 -0.33
CA ASP A 105 10.59 13.33 -1.49
C ASP A 105 12.01 13.31 -2.09
N SER A 106 12.23 14.06 -3.18
CA SER A 106 13.53 14.13 -3.84
C SER A 106 14.66 14.69 -2.97
N SER A 107 14.33 15.40 -1.89
CA SER A 107 15.29 15.88 -0.89
C SER A 107 15.54 14.87 0.24
N GLY A 108 14.90 13.70 0.20
CA GLY A 108 14.98 12.65 1.20
C GLY A 108 14.10 12.89 2.43
N LYS A 109 13.22 13.90 2.42
CA LYS A 109 12.35 14.22 3.55
C LYS A 109 11.14 13.30 3.56
N GLN A 110 10.78 12.79 4.74
CA GLN A 110 9.58 11.98 4.92
C GLN A 110 8.33 12.78 4.57
N VAL A 111 7.51 12.25 3.65
CA VAL A 111 6.25 12.85 3.21
C VAL A 111 5.07 12.25 3.96
N TYR A 112 5.07 10.92 4.14
CA TYR A 112 4.01 10.22 4.85
C TYR A 112 4.58 9.16 5.80
N ILE A 113 3.80 8.77 6.79
CA ILE A 113 4.21 7.75 7.76
C ILE A 113 4.49 6.43 7.05
N GLN A 114 5.56 5.75 7.47
CA GLN A 114 5.90 4.44 6.96
C GLN A 114 4.84 3.39 7.30
N TYR A 115 4.76 2.35 6.48
CA TYR A 115 3.96 1.17 6.77
C TYR A 115 4.50 0.44 8.01
N GLN A 116 3.61 -0.21 8.76
CA GLN A 116 4.03 -1.07 9.86
C GLN A 116 4.78 -2.29 9.31
N PHE A 117 5.89 -2.65 9.94
CA PHE A 117 6.56 -3.92 9.69
C PHE A 117 5.61 -5.09 10.00
N ALA A 118 5.58 -6.10 9.14
CA ALA A 118 4.60 -7.20 9.10
C ALA A 118 3.19 -6.89 8.57
N ALA A 119 2.91 -5.65 8.14
CA ALA A 119 1.73 -5.40 7.29
C ALA A 119 1.91 -6.04 5.92
N GLN A 120 0.82 -6.50 5.31
CA GLN A 120 0.84 -7.06 3.95
C GLN A 120 1.06 -5.95 2.91
N PHE A 121 1.82 -6.25 1.86
CA PHE A 121 2.02 -5.37 0.70
C PHE A 121 0.84 -5.46 -0.29
N VAL A 122 -0.37 -5.12 0.20
CA VAL A 122 -1.61 -5.30 -0.58
C VAL A 122 -1.72 -4.35 -1.77
N ASP A 123 -1.12 -3.16 -1.70
CA ASP A 123 -1.16 -2.18 -2.79
C ASP A 123 -0.14 -2.50 -3.90
N GLY A 124 0.92 -3.23 -3.56
CA GLY A 124 1.88 -3.86 -4.48
C GLY A 124 1.46 -5.26 -4.92
N ALA A 125 0.23 -5.70 -4.62
CA ALA A 125 -0.24 -6.99 -5.10
C ALA A 125 -0.38 -6.94 -6.63
N THR A 126 0.58 -7.53 -7.33
CA THR A 126 0.62 -7.54 -8.79
C THR A 126 -0.20 -8.73 -9.31
N PRO A 127 -1.13 -8.54 -10.26
CA PRO A 127 -1.84 -9.64 -10.89
C PRO A 127 -0.92 -10.39 -11.87
N PHE A 128 -1.08 -11.71 -11.91
CA PHE A 128 -0.38 -12.55 -12.88
C PHE A 128 -1.06 -12.50 -14.24
N HIS A 129 -0.28 -12.24 -15.30
CA HIS A 129 -0.77 -12.22 -16.67
C HIS A 129 -0.37 -13.51 -17.40
N SER A 130 -1.33 -14.40 -17.66
CA SER A 130 -1.09 -15.76 -18.18
C SER A 130 -0.48 -15.81 -19.59
N THR A 131 -0.81 -14.86 -20.46
CA THR A 131 -0.31 -14.81 -21.85
C THR A 131 1.17 -14.45 -21.93
N THR A 132 1.65 -13.58 -21.05
CA THR A 132 3.05 -13.11 -21.04
C THR A 132 3.87 -13.78 -19.94
N GLN A 133 3.25 -14.62 -19.12
CA GLN A 133 3.84 -15.26 -17.93
C GLN A 133 4.56 -14.27 -17.00
N THR A 134 4.03 -13.05 -16.90
CA THR A 134 4.66 -11.95 -16.16
C THR A 134 3.71 -11.34 -15.15
N TRP A 135 4.27 -10.88 -14.04
CA TRP A 135 3.61 -9.98 -13.09
C TRP A 135 3.58 -8.57 -13.66
N LYS A 136 2.44 -7.86 -13.52
CA LYS A 136 2.26 -6.51 -14.05
C LYS A 136 1.81 -5.56 -12.96
N LEU A 137 2.11 -4.28 -13.16
CA LEU A 137 1.62 -3.19 -12.31
C LEU A 137 0.09 -3.22 -12.22
N SER A 138 -0.44 -3.03 -11.01
CA SER A 138 -1.88 -2.85 -10.75
C SER A 138 -2.10 -1.57 -9.98
N ILE A 139 -2.54 -0.51 -10.68
CA ILE A 139 -2.84 0.79 -10.07
C ILE A 139 -4.04 0.64 -9.13
N SER A 140 -3.86 0.98 -7.85
CA SER A 140 -4.94 0.95 -6.86
C SER A 140 -6.11 1.85 -7.28
N SER A 141 -7.33 1.30 -7.32
CA SER A 141 -8.53 2.07 -7.65
C SER A 141 -8.83 3.17 -6.63
N LEU A 142 -8.51 2.93 -5.36
CA LEU A 142 -8.62 3.90 -4.27
C LEU A 142 -7.87 5.19 -4.60
N ALA A 143 -6.63 5.06 -5.04
CA ALA A 143 -5.80 6.20 -5.40
C ALA A 143 -6.10 6.74 -6.80
N GLY A 144 -6.27 5.84 -7.77
CA GLY A 144 -6.48 6.22 -9.17
C GLY A 144 -7.71 7.09 -9.33
N GLU A 145 -8.82 6.72 -8.68
CA GLU A 145 -10.04 7.52 -8.66
C GLU A 145 -9.90 8.79 -7.81
N TRP A 146 -9.24 8.72 -6.65
CA TRP A 146 -8.96 9.90 -5.83
C TRP A 146 -8.28 11.01 -6.64
N ILE A 147 -7.25 10.65 -7.41
CA ILE A 147 -6.47 11.62 -8.18
C ILE A 147 -7.28 12.19 -9.34
N THR A 148 -7.80 11.36 -10.23
CA THR A 148 -8.47 11.88 -11.43
C THR A 148 -9.82 12.49 -11.12
N ARG A 149 -10.64 11.86 -10.26
CA ARG A 149 -12.01 12.34 -9.98
C ARG A 149 -12.04 13.50 -9.02
N PHE A 150 -11.30 13.43 -7.92
CA PHE A 150 -11.44 14.40 -6.84
C PHE A 150 -10.39 15.51 -6.93
N LEU A 151 -9.12 15.18 -7.18
CA LEU A 151 -8.07 16.20 -7.29
C LEU A 151 -8.08 16.93 -8.64
N GLN A 152 -8.37 16.24 -9.74
CA GLN A 152 -8.27 16.78 -11.09
C GLN A 152 -9.63 17.04 -11.77
N HIS A 153 -10.73 16.63 -11.15
CA HIS A 153 -12.11 16.82 -11.64
C HIS A 153 -12.42 16.17 -13.00
N TYR A 154 -11.76 15.06 -13.33
CA TYR A 154 -12.05 14.22 -14.49
C TYR A 154 -12.92 13.02 -14.10
N ASN A 155 -13.94 12.72 -14.90
CA ASN A 155 -14.79 11.52 -14.70
C ASN A 155 -14.11 10.23 -15.23
N SER A 156 -12.91 9.92 -14.75
CA SER A 156 -12.10 8.77 -15.16
C SER A 156 -11.27 8.22 -13.99
N THR A 157 -10.45 7.19 -14.21
CA THR A 157 -9.45 6.70 -13.25
C THR A 157 -8.04 6.84 -13.83
N LEU A 158 -7.02 6.99 -12.98
CA LEU A 158 -5.63 7.12 -13.41
C LEU A 158 -5.19 5.88 -14.21
N ALA A 159 -4.88 6.07 -15.49
CA ALA A 159 -4.59 4.97 -16.41
C ALA A 159 -3.11 4.51 -16.40
N SER A 160 -2.18 5.39 -16.02
CA SER A 160 -0.75 5.11 -16.00
C SER A 160 -0.04 5.94 -14.93
N LEU A 161 1.14 5.46 -14.52
CA LEU A 161 2.10 6.20 -13.68
C LEU A 161 3.23 6.84 -14.50
N ASP A 162 3.08 6.98 -15.83
CA ASP A 162 4.12 7.60 -16.67
C ASP A 162 4.34 9.07 -16.31
N GLY A 163 5.61 9.42 -16.06
CA GLY A 163 5.97 10.75 -15.57
C GLY A 163 5.61 11.02 -14.10
N VAL A 164 5.01 10.07 -13.38
CA VAL A 164 4.72 10.21 -11.95
C VAL A 164 5.99 9.98 -11.15
N THR A 165 6.25 10.87 -10.20
CA THR A 165 7.43 10.81 -9.31
C THR A 165 7.00 10.84 -7.84
N LEU A 166 7.94 10.61 -6.93
CA LEU A 166 7.70 10.78 -5.49
C LEU A 166 7.25 12.21 -5.14
N ASP A 167 7.77 13.22 -5.86
CA ASP A 167 7.33 14.61 -5.71
C ASP A 167 5.92 14.83 -6.25
N THR A 168 5.54 14.14 -7.32
CA THR A 168 4.15 14.14 -7.81
C THR A 168 3.19 13.59 -6.76
N LEU A 169 3.54 12.46 -6.12
CA LEU A 169 2.75 11.90 -5.01
C LEU A 169 2.66 12.89 -3.85
N LYS A 170 3.78 13.51 -3.44
CA LYS A 170 3.79 14.56 -2.42
C LYS A 170 2.83 15.72 -2.77
N GLN A 171 2.86 16.19 -4.01
CA GLN A 171 2.00 17.28 -4.47
C GLN A 171 0.52 16.89 -4.40
N TRP A 172 0.15 15.68 -4.82
CA TRP A 172 -1.23 15.20 -4.70
C TRP A 172 -1.68 15.05 -3.25
N MET A 173 -0.80 14.61 -2.33
CA MET A 173 -1.09 14.57 -0.90
C MET A 173 -1.37 15.98 -0.34
N ILE A 174 -0.57 16.97 -0.72
CA ILE A 174 -0.76 18.38 -0.32
C ILE A 174 -2.04 18.96 -0.94
N LEU A 175 -2.36 18.61 -2.17
CA LEU A 175 -3.59 19.06 -2.82
C LEU A 175 -4.82 18.51 -2.08
N GLY A 176 -4.75 17.26 -1.64
CA GLY A 176 -5.80 16.63 -0.84
C GLY A 176 -6.07 17.27 0.52
N THR A 177 -5.18 18.13 1.05
CA THR A 177 -5.45 18.90 2.27
C THR A 177 -6.16 20.22 2.03
N LYS A 178 -6.28 20.63 0.77
CA LYS A 178 -6.84 21.93 0.36
C LYS A 178 -8.25 21.82 -0.23
N MET A 179 -8.80 20.60 -0.25
CA MET A 179 -10.16 20.32 -0.69
C MET A 179 -11.19 20.61 0.41
#